data_AF-E9HCP6-F1
#
_entry.id   AF-E9HCP6-F1
#
_cell.length_a   1.000
_cell.length_b   1.000
_cell.length_c   1.000
_cell.angle_alpha   90.00
_cell.angle_beta   90.00
_cell.angle_gamma   90.00
#
_symmetry.space_group_name_H-M   'P 1'
#
loop_
_entity.id
_entity.type
_entity.pdbx_description
1 polymer ?
#
loop_
_entity_poly.entity_id
_entity_poly.type
_entity_poly.pdbx_seq_one_letter_code
_entity_poly.pdbx_strand_id
1 'polypeptide(L)'
;MYLLLVVICKTPYFHLLGPLSSSLKTKKTAFIQFHLLHLSLLGWHAFLCAKGKATATAQDIDAQVLLRVIKDENVKHPIGFFPTAMSNGDIQKVINIRNNTAHLNLNSIDQTGMTDLPALVLLNRSVIQPAVADEIQRIINEMSTGNLDGLVTFSFSFTPAFNFEKAFGLSQIVYGVILEYLADALMTLLLSKINLANLIIDVFANLKYIMDQVNTNQDYLVPGGGTRGDAQLLAIVFDTRNDNSHDAFLRSSTDWHLQMDSVHDILDVINHQAEAVEVKKIIDHLVTLEAEGGTVTQEDL
;
A
#
# COMPACT_ATOMS: atom_id res chain seq x y z
N MET A 1 35.89 -6.27 0.79
CA MET A 1 35.37 -4.89 0.85
C MET A 1 34.82 -4.38 -0.49
N TYR A 2 35.37 -4.77 -1.64
CA TYR A 2 34.86 -4.35 -2.97
C TYR A 2 33.61 -5.11 -3.48
N LEU A 3 33.31 -6.31 -2.96
CA LEU A 3 32.10 -7.06 -3.37
C LEU A 3 30.80 -6.54 -2.74
N LEU A 4 30.86 -5.92 -1.55
CA LEU A 4 29.67 -5.40 -0.85
C LEU A 4 29.08 -4.17 -1.57
N LEU A 5 29.95 -3.34 -2.18
CA LEU A 5 29.52 -2.13 -2.90
C LEU A 5 28.82 -2.43 -4.23
N VAL A 6 29.15 -3.54 -4.90
CA VAL A 6 28.54 -3.90 -6.20
C VAL A 6 27.11 -4.43 -6.02
N VAL A 7 26.80 -5.07 -4.88
CA VAL A 7 25.45 -5.57 -4.57
C VAL A 7 24.50 -4.42 -4.17
N ILE A 8 25.03 -3.33 -3.59
CA ILE A 8 24.27 -2.12 -3.24
C ILE A 8 23.84 -1.33 -4.50
N CYS A 9 24.47 -1.54 -5.66
CA CYS A 9 24.20 -0.78 -6.90
C CYS A 9 22.93 -1.17 -7.67
N LYS A 10 22.04 -2.04 -7.17
CA LYS A 10 20.77 -2.39 -7.85
C LYS A 10 19.49 -1.90 -7.16
N THR A 11 19.60 -1.27 -5.99
CA THR A 11 18.47 -0.63 -5.30
C THR A 11 19.01 0.63 -4.65
N PRO A 12 18.55 1.83 -5.02
CA PRO A 12 19.21 3.05 -4.60
C PRO A 12 18.84 3.35 -3.14
N TYR A 13 19.64 2.84 -2.20
CA TYR A 13 19.62 3.29 -0.81
C TYR A 13 20.29 4.67 -0.75
N PHE A 14 19.49 5.73 -0.81
CA PHE A 14 19.96 7.10 -0.61
C PHE A 14 20.10 7.42 0.89
N HIS A 15 21.10 8.22 1.23
CA HIS A 15 21.27 8.76 2.59
C HIS A 15 20.10 9.68 2.98
N LEU A 16 19.58 9.50 4.20
CA LEU A 16 18.59 10.40 4.81
C LEU A 16 19.21 11.76 5.20
N LEU A 17 18.38 12.81 5.09
CA LEU A 17 18.57 14.11 5.75
C LEU A 17 17.58 14.23 6.92
N GLY A 18 17.83 13.53 8.03
CA GLY A 18 17.08 13.76 9.28
C GLY A 18 16.75 12.52 10.09
N PRO A 19 16.45 12.67 11.40
CA PRO A 19 16.06 11.58 12.28
C PRO A 19 14.68 11.00 11.92
N LEU A 20 14.51 9.71 12.19
CA LEU A 20 13.28 8.90 12.08
C LEU A 20 12.04 9.45 12.82
N SER A 21 12.14 10.58 13.51
CA SER A 21 11.06 11.22 14.28
C SER A 21 9.88 11.74 13.45
N SER A 22 9.91 11.61 12.12
CA SER A 22 8.79 11.86 11.20
C SER A 22 7.97 10.61 10.83
N SER A 23 8.36 9.40 11.26
CA SER A 23 7.77 8.14 10.78
C SER A 23 6.25 8.06 10.97
N LEU A 24 5.72 8.40 12.15
CA LEU A 24 4.29 8.26 12.44
C LEU A 24 3.41 9.15 11.55
N LYS A 25 3.80 10.42 11.36
CA LYS A 25 3.06 11.34 10.49
C LYS A 25 3.06 10.84 9.04
N THR A 26 4.20 10.36 8.57
CA THR A 26 4.39 9.87 7.21
C THR A 26 3.66 8.55 6.97
N LYS A 27 3.68 7.63 7.96
CA LYS A 27 2.84 6.42 7.95
C LYS A 27 1.35 6.80 7.87
N LYS A 28 0.85 7.67 8.75
CA LYS A 28 -0.55 8.13 8.68
C LYS A 28 -0.88 8.76 7.32
N THR A 29 0.03 9.57 6.77
CA THR A 29 -0.13 10.14 5.42
C THR A 29 -0.24 9.04 4.36
N ALA A 30 0.62 8.02 4.40
CA ALA A 30 0.58 6.88 3.48
C ALA A 30 -0.73 6.07 3.60
N PHE A 31 -1.21 5.86 4.83
CA PHE A 31 -2.47 5.17 5.11
C PHE A 31 -3.68 5.93 4.55
N ILE A 32 -3.70 7.25 4.74
CA ILE A 32 -4.72 8.13 4.17
C ILE A 32 -4.63 8.13 2.64
N GLN A 33 -3.44 8.26 2.05
CA GLN A 33 -3.28 8.22 0.59
C GLN A 33 -3.83 6.93 -0.02
N PHE A 34 -3.63 5.78 0.63
CA PHE A 34 -4.21 4.50 0.20
C PHE A 34 -5.74 4.55 0.20
N HIS A 35 -6.35 5.09 1.26
CA HIS A 35 -7.80 5.30 1.32
C HIS A 35 -8.31 6.23 0.21
N LEU A 36 -7.61 7.33 -0.08
CA LEU A 36 -7.99 8.26 -1.15
C LEU A 36 -7.95 7.60 -2.53
N LEU A 37 -7.02 6.66 -2.76
CA LEU A 37 -6.97 5.87 -3.98
C LEU A 37 -8.19 4.94 -4.08
N HIS A 38 -8.56 4.24 -3.00
CA HIS A 38 -9.77 3.42 -2.95
C HIS A 38 -11.06 4.22 -3.24
N LEU A 39 -11.20 5.41 -2.64
CA LEU A 39 -12.34 6.31 -2.92
C LEU A 39 -12.45 6.66 -4.41
N SER A 40 -11.32 6.77 -5.10
CA SER A 40 -11.25 7.18 -6.50
C SER A 40 -11.44 6.03 -7.50
N LEU A 41 -11.06 4.81 -7.11
CA LEU A 41 -10.78 3.70 -8.02
C LEU A 41 -11.97 3.27 -8.87
N LEU A 42 -13.13 3.05 -8.23
CA LEU A 42 -14.35 2.63 -8.93
C LEU A 42 -14.85 3.73 -9.89
N GLY A 43 -14.64 4.99 -9.54
CA GLY A 43 -14.95 6.12 -10.39
C GLY A 43 -14.10 6.16 -11.67
N TRP A 44 -12.79 5.90 -11.54
CA TRP A 44 -11.88 5.79 -12.69
C TRP A 44 -12.25 4.60 -13.58
N HIS A 45 -12.55 3.45 -12.97
CA HIS A 45 -12.95 2.25 -13.68
C HIS A 45 -14.24 2.46 -14.46
N ALA A 46 -15.27 3.02 -13.84
CA ALA A 46 -16.55 3.32 -14.48
C ALA A 46 -16.38 4.30 -15.66
N PHE A 47 -15.57 5.34 -15.49
CA PHE A 47 -15.25 6.28 -16.56
C PHE A 47 -14.60 5.59 -17.77
N LEU A 48 -13.61 4.73 -17.53
CA LEU A 48 -12.95 3.97 -18.59
C LEU A 48 -13.88 2.93 -19.24
N CYS A 49 -14.77 2.29 -18.48
CA CYS A 49 -15.80 1.40 -19.03
C CYS A 49 -16.73 2.14 -19.98
N ALA A 50 -17.21 3.34 -19.61
CA ALA A 50 -18.06 4.18 -20.46
C ALA A 50 -17.37 4.61 -21.77
N LYS A 51 -16.03 4.65 -21.78
CA LYS A 51 -15.21 4.92 -22.97
C LYS A 51 -14.82 3.66 -23.75
N GLY A 52 -15.25 2.46 -23.31
CA GLY A 52 -14.88 1.18 -23.92
C GLY A 52 -13.41 0.81 -23.73
N LYS A 53 -12.79 1.29 -22.64
CA LYS A 53 -11.35 1.11 -22.33
C LYS A 53 -11.09 0.20 -21.14
N ALA A 54 -12.14 -0.29 -20.47
CA ALA A 54 -12.06 -1.24 -19.37
C ALA A 54 -13.27 -2.20 -19.39
N THR A 55 -13.12 -3.34 -18.71
CA THR A 55 -14.17 -4.36 -18.60
C THR A 55 -15.03 -4.10 -17.37
N ALA A 56 -16.34 -3.93 -17.57
CA ALA A 56 -17.30 -3.59 -16.50
C ALA A 56 -17.47 -4.69 -15.44
N THR A 57 -17.14 -5.94 -15.75
CA THR A 57 -17.25 -7.09 -14.84
C THR A 57 -15.94 -7.43 -14.12
N ALA A 58 -14.92 -6.57 -14.20
CA ALA A 58 -13.66 -6.80 -13.52
C ALA A 58 -13.84 -6.72 -12.00
N GLN A 59 -13.31 -7.70 -11.27
CA GLN A 59 -13.26 -7.71 -9.81
C GLN A 59 -11.92 -7.18 -9.30
N ASP A 60 -10.82 -7.53 -9.98
CA ASP A 60 -9.51 -6.96 -9.75
C ASP A 60 -9.32 -5.74 -10.66
N ILE A 61 -9.12 -4.57 -10.05
CA ILE A 61 -9.08 -3.28 -10.75
C ILE A 61 -7.77 -2.57 -10.41
N ASP A 62 -6.70 -2.90 -11.14
CA ASP A 62 -5.38 -2.31 -10.90
C ASP A 62 -5.34 -0.81 -11.28
N ALA A 63 -5.17 0.05 -10.28
CA ALA A 63 -5.04 1.50 -10.41
C ALA A 63 -3.90 1.91 -11.35
N GLN A 64 -2.77 1.19 -11.38
CA GLN A 64 -1.66 1.46 -12.32
C GLN A 64 -2.09 1.21 -13.76
N VAL A 65 -2.86 0.16 -14.00
CA VAL A 65 -3.38 -0.13 -15.35
C VAL A 65 -4.34 0.96 -15.78
N LEU A 66 -5.30 1.35 -14.91
CA LEU A 66 -6.24 2.42 -15.22
C LEU A 66 -5.53 3.76 -15.47
N LEU A 67 -4.60 4.16 -14.60
CA LEU A 67 -3.86 5.42 -14.73
C LEU A 67 -2.95 5.42 -15.97
N ARG A 68 -2.39 4.28 -16.36
CA ARG A 68 -1.64 4.15 -17.62
C ARG A 68 -2.54 4.39 -18.83
N VAL A 69 -3.71 3.75 -18.86
CA VAL A 69 -4.69 3.95 -19.94
C VAL A 69 -5.14 5.42 -19.98
N ILE A 70 -5.44 6.02 -18.83
CA ILE A 70 -5.79 7.44 -18.71
C ILE A 70 -4.69 8.33 -19.30
N LYS A 71 -3.43 8.10 -18.91
CA LYS A 71 -2.28 8.87 -19.42
C LYS A 71 -2.14 8.73 -20.94
N ASP A 72 -2.19 7.50 -21.45
CA ASP A 72 -2.00 7.23 -22.87
C ASP A 72 -3.12 7.84 -23.72
N GLU A 73 -4.38 7.76 -23.27
CA GLU A 73 -5.51 8.34 -23.98
C GLU A 73 -5.54 9.88 -23.87
N ASN A 74 -5.13 10.45 -22.73
CA ASN A 74 -4.99 11.91 -22.60
C ASN A 74 -3.87 12.46 -23.51
N VAL A 75 -2.78 11.72 -23.69
CA VAL A 75 -1.71 12.10 -24.65
C VAL A 75 -2.25 12.08 -26.08
N LYS A 76 -3.03 11.06 -26.45
CA LYS A 76 -3.60 10.94 -27.80
C LYS A 76 -4.62 12.04 -28.07
N HIS A 77 -5.55 12.29 -27.13
CA HIS A 77 -6.68 13.21 -27.30
C HIS A 77 -6.83 14.18 -26.12
N PRO A 78 -5.89 15.14 -25.93
CA PRO A 78 -5.80 15.96 -24.71
C PRO A 78 -7.01 16.85 -24.43
N ILE A 79 -7.80 17.20 -25.46
CA ILE A 79 -9.00 18.03 -25.33
C ILE A 79 -10.28 17.18 -25.28
N GLY A 80 -10.25 15.96 -25.85
CA GLY A 80 -11.45 15.15 -26.08
C GLY A 80 -11.59 13.93 -25.17
N PHE A 81 -10.53 13.53 -24.47
CA PHE A 81 -10.58 12.37 -23.60
C PHE A 81 -11.42 12.67 -22.35
N PHE A 82 -11.04 13.71 -21.61
CA PHE A 82 -11.78 14.20 -20.44
C PHE A 82 -12.78 15.31 -20.81
N PRO A 83 -13.95 15.36 -20.14
CA PRO A 83 -14.84 16.54 -20.19
C PRO A 83 -14.16 17.82 -19.68
N THR A 84 -13.28 17.70 -18.67
CA THR A 84 -12.42 18.79 -18.19
C THR A 84 -10.98 18.38 -18.39
N ALA A 85 -10.29 19.09 -19.29
CA ALA A 85 -8.92 18.77 -19.67
C ALA A 85 -8.00 18.77 -18.45
N MET A 86 -7.06 17.82 -18.44
CA MET A 86 -6.07 17.64 -17.38
C MET A 86 -4.68 17.61 -18.01
N SER A 87 -3.71 18.26 -17.38
CA SER A 87 -2.34 18.26 -17.88
C SER A 87 -1.68 16.89 -17.67
N ASN A 88 -0.75 16.51 -18.55
CA ASN A 88 0.06 15.30 -18.35
C ASN A 88 0.89 15.35 -17.07
N GLY A 89 1.27 16.56 -16.63
CA GLY A 89 1.98 16.76 -15.37
C GLY A 89 1.11 16.38 -14.17
N ASP A 90 -0.16 16.76 -14.16
CA ASP A 90 -1.07 16.42 -13.06
C ASP A 90 -1.41 14.93 -13.06
N ILE A 91 -1.59 14.31 -14.23
CA ILE A 91 -1.78 12.84 -14.31
C ILE A 91 -0.54 12.13 -13.75
N GLN A 92 0.67 12.64 -14.05
CA GLN A 92 1.90 12.07 -13.53
C GLN A 92 2.01 12.19 -12.00
N LYS A 93 1.53 13.30 -11.40
CA LYS A 93 1.46 13.43 -9.94
C LYS A 93 0.56 12.37 -9.31
N VAL A 94 -0.61 12.08 -9.91
CA VAL A 94 -1.48 10.99 -9.42
C VAL A 94 -0.80 9.62 -9.52
N ILE A 95 -0.09 9.36 -10.63
CA ILE A 95 0.73 8.16 -10.78
C ILE A 95 1.81 8.09 -9.69
N ASN A 96 2.45 9.21 -9.34
CA ASN A 96 3.45 9.26 -8.28
C ASN A 96 2.84 8.94 -6.90
N ILE A 97 1.69 9.53 -6.55
CA ILE A 97 0.96 9.19 -5.32
C ILE A 97 0.71 7.68 -5.26
N ARG A 98 0.13 7.10 -6.32
CA ARG A 98 -0.16 5.67 -6.40
C ARG A 98 1.10 4.83 -6.22
N ASN A 99 2.18 5.15 -6.94
CA ASN A 99 3.41 4.37 -6.88
C ASN A 99 4.09 4.45 -5.51
N ASN A 100 4.17 5.65 -4.93
CA ASN A 100 4.78 5.87 -3.62
C ASN A 100 3.99 5.14 -2.52
N THR A 101 2.65 5.22 -2.59
CA THR A 101 1.74 4.52 -1.67
C THR A 101 1.87 3.00 -1.81
N ALA A 102 1.77 2.47 -3.03
CA ALA A 102 1.93 1.04 -3.30
C ALA A 102 3.28 0.52 -2.79
N HIS A 103 4.37 1.26 -3.00
CA HIS A 103 5.71 0.88 -2.54
C HIS A 103 5.92 1.01 -1.03
N LEU A 104 5.00 1.70 -0.32
CA LEU A 104 5.22 2.15 1.05
C LEU A 104 6.55 2.92 1.13
N ASN A 105 6.86 3.73 0.11
CA ASN A 105 8.07 4.54 0.05
C ASN A 105 7.86 5.79 0.88
N LEU A 106 8.07 5.65 2.20
CA LEU A 106 7.78 6.71 3.17
C LEU A 106 8.64 7.95 2.91
N ASN A 107 9.86 7.80 2.40
CA ASN A 107 10.71 8.93 2.07
C ASN A 107 10.10 9.81 0.96
N SER A 108 9.60 9.20 -0.11
CA SER A 108 8.95 9.96 -1.17
C SER A 108 7.61 10.56 -0.72
N ILE A 109 6.87 9.86 0.15
CA ILE A 109 5.63 10.37 0.75
C ILE A 109 5.91 11.58 1.65
N ASP A 110 6.98 11.57 2.45
CA ASP A 110 7.37 12.71 3.28
C ASP A 110 7.73 13.94 2.42
N GLN A 111 8.38 13.73 1.27
CA GLN A 111 8.85 14.80 0.40
C GLN A 111 7.76 15.41 -0.48
N THR A 112 6.89 14.60 -1.09
CA THR A 112 5.91 15.07 -2.10
C THR A 112 4.46 14.71 -1.77
N GLY A 113 4.23 13.99 -0.68
CA GLY A 113 2.93 13.39 -0.37
C GLY A 113 1.80 14.42 -0.27
N MET A 114 2.05 15.60 0.26
CA MET A 114 1.03 16.67 0.33
C MET A 114 0.94 17.50 -0.95
N THR A 115 2.05 17.69 -1.67
CA THR A 115 2.09 18.58 -2.84
C THR A 115 1.41 17.99 -4.06
N ASP A 116 1.39 16.66 -4.17
CA ASP A 116 0.81 15.96 -5.32
C ASP A 116 -0.71 15.74 -5.15
N LEU A 117 -1.23 15.70 -3.92
CA LEU A 117 -2.63 15.36 -3.60
C LEU A 117 -3.70 16.21 -4.33
N PRO A 118 -3.53 17.51 -4.58
CA PRO A 118 -4.48 18.28 -5.37
C PRO A 118 -4.72 17.75 -6.79
N ALA A 119 -3.74 17.04 -7.38
CA ALA A 119 -3.92 16.41 -8.68
C ALA A 119 -4.92 15.24 -8.63
N LEU A 120 -5.07 14.57 -7.48
CA LEU A 120 -6.04 13.50 -7.27
C LEU A 120 -7.48 14.05 -7.26
N VAL A 121 -7.69 15.22 -6.63
CA VAL A 121 -8.97 15.96 -6.69
C VAL A 121 -9.31 16.31 -8.14
N LEU A 122 -8.34 16.87 -8.87
CA LEU A 122 -8.53 17.25 -10.27
C LEU A 122 -8.90 16.03 -11.13
N LEU A 123 -8.20 14.91 -10.98
CA LEU A 123 -8.51 13.69 -11.74
C LEU A 123 -9.94 13.22 -11.49
N ASN A 124 -10.39 13.18 -10.23
CA ASN A 124 -11.76 12.79 -9.90
C ASN A 124 -12.80 13.76 -10.48
N ARG A 125 -12.52 15.06 -10.56
CA ARG A 125 -13.38 16.00 -11.30
C ARG A 125 -13.39 15.69 -12.80
N SER A 126 -12.22 15.44 -13.39
CA SER A 126 -12.08 15.13 -14.82
C SER A 126 -12.73 13.81 -15.22
N VAL A 127 -12.89 12.84 -14.30
CA VAL A 127 -13.63 11.59 -14.55
C VAL A 127 -15.11 11.64 -14.11
N ILE A 128 -15.65 12.84 -13.88
CA ILE A 128 -17.06 13.06 -13.51
C ILE A 128 -17.43 12.42 -12.15
N GLN A 129 -16.52 12.53 -11.18
CA GLN A 129 -16.72 12.09 -9.79
C GLN A 129 -16.62 13.28 -8.83
N PRO A 130 -17.51 14.29 -8.92
CA PRO A 130 -17.41 15.51 -8.11
C PRO A 130 -17.56 15.24 -6.61
N ALA A 131 -18.46 14.34 -6.20
CA ALA A 131 -18.64 13.99 -4.78
C ALA A 131 -17.38 13.37 -4.17
N VAL A 132 -16.73 12.46 -4.91
CA VAL A 132 -15.44 11.87 -4.50
C VAL A 132 -14.36 12.96 -4.44
N ALA A 133 -14.31 13.85 -5.43
CA ALA A 133 -13.34 14.93 -5.45
C ALA A 133 -13.50 15.89 -4.25
N ASP A 134 -14.74 16.21 -3.87
CA ASP A 134 -15.03 17.09 -2.74
C ASP A 134 -14.69 16.41 -1.40
N GLU A 135 -14.91 15.11 -1.27
CA GLU A 135 -14.50 14.35 -0.09
C GLU A 135 -12.98 14.25 0.04
N ILE A 136 -12.27 13.96 -1.06
CA ILE A 136 -10.80 13.99 -1.08
C ILE A 136 -10.28 15.38 -0.72
N GLN A 137 -10.91 16.45 -1.23
CA GLN A 137 -10.53 17.82 -0.89
C GLN A 137 -10.75 18.13 0.60
N ARG A 138 -11.85 17.66 1.20
CA ARG A 138 -12.11 17.77 2.64
C ARG A 138 -11.00 17.10 3.43
N ILE A 139 -10.63 15.87 3.08
CA ILE A 139 -9.55 15.12 3.75
C ILE A 139 -8.21 15.86 3.61
N ILE A 140 -7.86 16.36 2.41
CA ILE A 140 -6.64 17.15 2.19
C ILE A 140 -6.62 18.41 3.08
N ASN A 141 -7.75 19.09 3.22
CA ASN A 141 -7.86 20.28 4.06
C ASN A 141 -7.59 19.93 5.54
N GLU A 142 -8.18 18.85 6.06
CA GLU A 142 -7.90 18.35 7.42
C GLU A 142 -6.43 17.96 7.61
N MET A 143 -5.84 17.23 6.65
CA MET A 143 -4.41 16.91 6.68
C MET A 143 -3.54 18.18 6.73
N SER A 144 -3.97 19.24 6.04
CA SER A 144 -3.25 20.53 6.00
C SER A 144 -3.34 21.32 7.30
N THR A 145 -4.37 21.09 8.13
CA THR A 145 -4.44 21.65 9.49
C THR A 145 -3.63 20.84 10.51
N GLY A 146 -3.04 19.72 10.08
CA GLY A 146 -2.27 18.80 10.92
C GLY A 146 -3.09 17.70 11.58
N ASN A 147 -4.39 17.64 11.32
CA ASN A 147 -5.25 16.56 11.78
C ASN A 147 -5.13 15.36 10.84
N LEU A 148 -4.63 14.23 11.33
CA LEU A 148 -4.51 12.98 10.56
C LEU A 148 -5.35 11.84 11.13
N ASP A 149 -6.00 12.06 12.27
CA ASP A 149 -6.75 11.04 12.99
C ASP A 149 -8.19 10.96 12.49
N GLY A 150 -8.74 9.75 12.40
CA GLY A 150 -10.13 9.53 11.97
C GLY A 150 -10.42 9.90 10.51
N LEU A 151 -9.40 10.17 9.69
CA LEU A 151 -9.58 10.51 8.26
C LEU A 151 -9.80 9.31 7.35
N VAL A 152 -9.46 8.11 7.82
CA VAL A 152 -9.75 6.86 7.12
C VAL A 152 -10.95 6.21 7.80
N THR A 153 -12.00 6.00 7.02
CA THR A 153 -13.21 5.32 7.48
C THR A 153 -13.54 4.19 6.53
N PHE A 154 -13.98 3.07 7.07
CA PHE A 154 -14.51 1.96 6.31
C PHE A 154 -15.49 1.19 7.18
N SER A 155 -16.47 0.57 6.53
CA SER A 155 -17.39 -0.33 7.20
C SER A 155 -17.79 -1.42 6.23
N PHE A 156 -17.72 -2.67 6.66
CA PHE A 156 -18.17 -3.79 5.86
C PHE A 156 -18.65 -4.94 6.74
N SER A 157 -19.48 -5.81 6.20
CA SER A 157 -19.82 -7.09 6.82
C SER A 157 -19.17 -8.23 6.06
N PHE A 158 -18.75 -9.26 6.79
CA PHE A 158 -18.31 -10.49 6.14
C PHE A 158 -19.47 -11.11 5.37
N THR A 159 -19.24 -11.35 4.08
CA THR A 159 -20.20 -12.03 3.21
C THR A 159 -19.46 -13.04 2.34
N PRO A 160 -20.07 -14.19 2.01
CA PRO A 160 -19.43 -15.18 1.14
C PRO A 160 -19.18 -14.66 -0.27
N ALA A 161 -20.01 -13.73 -0.74
CA ALA A 161 -19.88 -13.12 -2.06
C ALA A 161 -18.79 -12.04 -2.08
N PHE A 162 -18.22 -11.82 -3.26
CA PHE A 162 -17.35 -10.67 -3.49
C PHE A 162 -18.18 -9.37 -3.48
N ASN A 163 -17.65 -8.35 -2.81
CA ASN A 163 -18.10 -6.98 -2.94
C ASN A 163 -16.92 -6.03 -2.66
N PHE A 164 -16.94 -4.85 -3.26
CA PHE A 164 -15.83 -3.89 -3.16
C PHE A 164 -15.69 -3.27 -1.77
N GLU A 165 -16.79 -3.12 -1.01
CA GLU A 165 -16.73 -2.55 0.35
C GLU A 165 -15.89 -3.44 1.28
N LYS A 166 -16.17 -4.74 1.29
CA LYS A 166 -15.40 -5.76 2.00
C LYS A 166 -13.96 -5.81 1.51
N ALA A 167 -13.75 -5.82 0.20
CA ALA A 167 -12.40 -5.92 -0.37
C ALA A 167 -11.54 -4.68 -0.05
N PHE A 168 -12.10 -3.47 -0.15
CA PHE A 168 -11.40 -2.23 0.20
C PHE A 168 -11.15 -2.15 1.70
N GLY A 169 -12.12 -2.54 2.53
CA GLY A 169 -11.97 -2.61 3.98
C GLY A 169 -10.83 -3.56 4.37
N LEU A 170 -10.89 -4.83 3.97
CA LEU A 170 -9.82 -5.80 4.26
C LEU A 170 -8.46 -5.35 3.71
N SER A 171 -8.42 -4.80 2.50
CA SER A 171 -7.18 -4.29 1.93
C SER A 171 -6.60 -3.12 2.71
N GLN A 172 -7.45 -2.20 3.18
CA GLN A 172 -7.03 -1.10 4.05
C GLN A 172 -6.43 -1.63 5.36
N ILE A 173 -7.03 -2.67 5.96
CA ILE A 173 -6.54 -3.30 7.19
C ILE A 173 -5.16 -3.94 6.97
N VAL A 174 -5.03 -4.78 5.95
CA VAL A 174 -3.77 -5.46 5.64
C VAL A 174 -2.66 -4.44 5.32
N TYR A 175 -2.98 -3.41 4.54
CA TYR A 175 -2.04 -2.32 4.27
C TYR A 175 -1.61 -1.59 5.55
N GLY A 176 -2.55 -1.32 6.45
CA GLY A 176 -2.28 -0.73 7.77
C GLY A 176 -1.35 -1.60 8.62
N VAL A 177 -1.60 -2.91 8.66
CA VAL A 177 -0.77 -3.87 9.39
C VAL A 177 0.66 -3.94 8.85
N ILE A 178 0.83 -3.97 7.52
CA ILE A 178 2.16 -3.91 6.89
C ILE A 178 2.86 -2.61 7.25
N LEU A 179 2.16 -1.49 7.18
CA LEU A 179 2.71 -0.16 7.40
C LEU A 179 3.10 0.09 8.87
N GLU A 180 2.24 -0.31 9.81
CA GLU A 180 2.45 -0.07 11.23
C GLU A 180 3.50 -1.01 11.81
N TYR A 181 3.35 -2.32 11.56
CA TYR A 181 4.13 -3.37 12.23
C TYR A 181 5.31 -3.88 11.40
N LEU A 182 5.13 -4.11 10.09
CA LEU A 182 6.17 -4.75 9.28
C LEU A 182 7.25 -3.77 8.79
N ALA A 183 6.88 -2.54 8.43
CA ALA A 183 7.80 -1.59 7.80
C ALA A 183 9.05 -1.30 8.65
N ASP A 184 8.86 -0.99 9.94
CA ASP A 184 9.98 -0.70 10.86
C ASP A 184 10.75 -1.97 11.26
N ALA A 185 10.07 -3.12 11.34
CA ALA A 185 10.70 -4.40 11.64
C ALA A 185 11.67 -4.81 10.51
N LEU A 186 11.26 -4.66 9.25
CA LEU A 186 12.14 -4.89 8.10
C LEU A 186 13.34 -3.94 8.10
N MET A 187 13.12 -2.66 8.44
CA MET A 187 14.21 -1.70 8.55
C MET A 187 15.19 -2.10 9.67
N THR A 188 14.70 -2.47 10.84
CA THR A 188 15.51 -2.90 11.99
C THR A 188 16.32 -4.14 11.66
N LEU A 189 15.70 -5.14 11.03
CA LEU A 189 16.40 -6.31 10.51
C LEU A 189 17.53 -5.88 9.57
N LEU A 190 17.23 -5.05 8.56
CA LEU A 190 18.23 -4.63 7.60
C LEU A 190 19.38 -3.88 8.25
N LEU A 191 19.13 -2.89 9.11
CA LEU A 191 20.17 -2.18 9.85
C LEU A 191 21.08 -3.12 10.68
N SER A 192 20.54 -4.23 11.20
CA SER A 192 21.33 -5.25 11.90
C SER A 192 22.22 -6.09 10.97
N LYS A 193 21.81 -6.27 9.70
CA LYS A 193 22.47 -7.13 8.71
C LYS A 193 23.42 -6.35 7.81
N ILE A 194 23.09 -5.11 7.50
CA ILE A 194 23.86 -4.25 6.60
C ILE A 194 24.39 -3.07 7.41
N ASN A 195 25.71 -2.89 7.39
CA ASN A 195 26.40 -1.83 8.13
C ASN A 195 26.19 -0.46 7.47
N LEU A 196 24.93 -0.05 7.33
CA LEU A 196 24.51 1.24 6.79
C LEU A 196 23.93 2.08 7.93
N ALA A 197 24.34 3.35 7.96
CA ALA A 197 23.92 4.26 9.03
C ALA A 197 22.44 4.65 8.96
N ASN A 198 21.82 4.57 7.78
CA ASN A 198 20.42 4.94 7.52
C ASN A 198 19.89 4.15 6.31
N LEU A 199 18.62 3.74 6.38
CA LEU A 199 17.92 3.05 5.29
C LEU A 199 16.62 3.75 4.91
N ILE A 200 16.25 3.63 3.64
CA ILE A 200 14.93 4.01 3.14
C ILE A 200 13.92 3.00 3.68
N ILE A 201 12.77 3.50 4.16
CA ILE A 201 11.60 2.65 4.40
C ILE A 201 10.82 2.61 3.08
N ASP A 202 11.14 1.60 2.25
CA ASP A 202 10.40 1.20 1.05
C ASP A 202 10.20 -0.31 1.18
N VAL A 203 9.01 -0.71 1.65
CA VAL A 203 8.75 -2.12 2.01
C VAL A 203 8.96 -3.04 0.81
N PHE A 204 8.62 -2.59 -0.41
CA PHE A 204 8.87 -3.36 -1.62
C PHE A 204 10.36 -3.60 -1.87
N ALA A 205 11.16 -2.54 -1.84
CA ALA A 205 12.60 -2.62 -2.04
C ALA A 205 13.29 -3.45 -0.96
N ASN A 206 12.86 -3.27 0.29
CA ASN A 206 13.41 -3.94 1.46
C ASN A 206 13.11 -5.45 1.42
N LEU A 207 11.85 -5.85 1.18
CA LEU A 207 11.48 -7.26 1.02
C LEU A 207 12.22 -7.91 -0.14
N LYS A 208 12.27 -7.25 -1.30
CA LYS A 208 12.96 -7.77 -2.48
C LYS A 208 14.45 -8.02 -2.19
N TYR A 209 15.11 -7.09 -1.52
CA TYR A 209 16.50 -7.26 -1.11
C TYR A 209 16.66 -8.44 -0.15
N ILE A 210 15.81 -8.56 0.87
CA ILE A 210 15.86 -9.66 1.85
C ILE A 210 15.67 -11.01 1.14
N MET A 211 14.70 -11.12 0.22
CA MET A 211 14.47 -12.32 -0.58
C MET A 211 15.72 -12.71 -1.39
N ASP A 212 16.37 -11.74 -2.05
CA ASP A 212 17.61 -11.99 -2.80
C ASP A 212 18.74 -12.49 -1.88
N GLN A 213 18.83 -11.97 -0.65
CA GLN A 213 19.81 -12.44 0.34
C GLN A 213 19.49 -13.86 0.83
N VAL A 214 18.23 -14.18 1.11
CA VAL A 214 17.79 -15.52 1.54
C VAL A 214 18.02 -16.57 0.46
N ASN A 215 17.82 -16.21 -0.81
CA ASN A 215 18.14 -17.08 -1.95
C ASN A 215 19.63 -17.45 -2.03
N THR A 216 20.50 -16.58 -1.52
CA THR A 216 21.96 -16.80 -1.49
C THR A 216 22.41 -17.49 -0.20
N ASN A 217 21.76 -17.17 0.92
CA ASN A 217 22.03 -17.72 2.24
C ASN A 217 20.71 -18.01 2.96
N GLN A 218 20.34 -19.28 3.05
CA GLN A 218 19.07 -19.70 3.66
C GLN A 218 18.94 -19.32 5.14
N ASP A 219 20.05 -19.01 5.83
CA ASP A 219 20.07 -18.58 7.23
C ASP A 219 20.18 -17.05 7.37
N TYR A 220 19.91 -16.30 6.29
CA TYR A 220 20.08 -14.84 6.30
C TYR A 220 19.20 -14.15 7.35
N LEU A 221 17.94 -14.58 7.53
CA LEU A 221 17.07 -14.06 8.58
C LEU A 221 17.59 -14.48 9.96
N VAL A 222 17.48 -15.78 10.25
CA VAL A 222 18.01 -16.41 11.47
C VAL A 222 18.41 -17.87 11.16
N PRO A 223 19.35 -18.47 11.94
CA PRO A 223 19.81 -19.84 11.71
C PRO A 223 18.68 -20.87 11.61
N GLY A 224 18.79 -21.82 10.68
CA GLY A 224 17.78 -22.85 10.41
C GLY A 224 16.71 -22.44 9.38
N GLY A 225 16.89 -21.33 8.67
CA GLY A 225 15.87 -20.76 7.78
C GLY A 225 15.51 -21.63 6.57
N GLY A 226 16.47 -22.43 6.10
CA GLY A 226 16.20 -23.42 5.05
C GLY A 226 15.21 -24.51 5.48
N THR A 227 15.23 -24.92 6.75
CA THR A 227 14.33 -25.97 7.28
C THR A 227 12.96 -25.42 7.66
N ARG A 228 12.90 -24.20 8.22
CA ARG A 228 11.62 -23.52 8.50
C ARG A 228 10.87 -23.09 7.23
N GLY A 229 11.58 -22.87 6.13
CA GLY A 229 10.98 -22.42 4.87
C GLY A 229 10.88 -20.89 4.76
N ASP A 230 11.84 -20.16 5.34
CA ASP A 230 11.85 -18.68 5.35
C ASP A 230 11.71 -18.06 3.95
N ALA A 231 12.27 -18.70 2.92
CA ALA A 231 12.17 -18.24 1.53
C ALA A 231 10.72 -18.27 1.01
N GLN A 232 9.95 -19.28 1.39
CA GLN A 232 8.55 -19.40 1.01
C GLN A 232 7.68 -18.43 1.80
N LEU A 233 7.95 -18.26 3.10
CA LEU A 233 7.26 -17.26 3.92
C LEU A 233 7.47 -15.85 3.36
N LEU A 234 8.71 -15.47 3.02
CA LEU A 234 9.00 -14.17 2.41
C LEU A 234 8.30 -13.98 1.06
N ALA A 235 8.17 -15.03 0.25
CA ALA A 235 7.44 -14.96 -1.01
C ALA A 235 5.95 -14.68 -0.76
N ILE A 236 5.33 -15.32 0.24
CA ILE A 236 3.94 -15.06 0.63
C ILE A 236 3.78 -13.63 1.14
N VAL A 237 4.69 -13.14 1.99
CA VAL A 237 4.66 -11.74 2.49
C VAL A 237 4.77 -10.74 1.33
N PHE A 238 5.64 -11.02 0.36
CA PHE A 238 5.80 -10.18 -0.81
C PHE A 238 4.55 -10.18 -1.71
N ASP A 239 3.91 -11.34 -1.88
CA ASP A 239 2.65 -11.47 -2.60
C ASP A 239 1.50 -10.77 -1.87
N THR A 240 1.40 -10.90 -0.54
CA THR A 240 0.47 -10.16 0.32
C THR A 240 0.58 -8.65 0.10
N ARG A 241 1.81 -8.11 0.11
CA ARG A 241 2.04 -6.70 -0.21
C ARG A 241 1.60 -6.36 -1.63
N ASN A 242 1.93 -7.22 -2.61
CA ASN A 242 1.61 -6.97 -4.02
C ASN A 242 0.11 -6.95 -4.26
N ASP A 243 -0.65 -7.82 -3.60
CA ASP A 243 -2.11 -7.83 -3.70
C ASP A 243 -2.74 -6.51 -3.32
N ASN A 244 -2.30 -5.97 -2.19
CA ASN A 244 -2.77 -4.69 -1.69
C ASN A 244 -2.25 -3.51 -2.55
N SER A 245 -1.09 -3.67 -3.18
CA SER A 245 -0.44 -2.64 -4.00
C SER A 245 -0.90 -2.60 -5.47
N HIS A 246 -1.55 -3.66 -5.93
CA HIS A 246 -2.02 -3.85 -7.30
C HIS A 246 -3.50 -4.22 -7.36
N ASP A 247 -4.24 -3.95 -6.28
CA ASP A 247 -5.70 -4.00 -6.26
C ASP A 247 -6.26 -5.38 -6.65
N ALA A 248 -5.58 -6.45 -6.20
CA ALA A 248 -5.99 -7.85 -6.39
C ALA A 248 -7.13 -8.23 -5.42
N PHE A 249 -8.21 -7.45 -5.47
CA PHE A 249 -9.30 -7.44 -4.49
C PHE A 249 -9.98 -8.79 -4.32
N LEU A 250 -10.07 -9.62 -5.36
CA LEU A 250 -10.62 -10.96 -5.22
C LEU A 250 -9.81 -11.74 -4.18
N ARG A 251 -8.50 -11.81 -4.38
CA ARG A 251 -7.57 -12.52 -3.48
C ARG A 251 -7.49 -11.84 -2.11
N SER A 252 -7.36 -10.52 -2.04
CA SER A 252 -7.36 -9.79 -0.76
C SER A 252 -8.65 -9.99 0.04
N SER A 253 -9.77 -10.29 -0.62
CA SER A 253 -11.05 -10.53 0.05
C SER A 253 -11.29 -11.99 0.46
N THR A 254 -10.67 -12.96 -0.22
CA THR A 254 -10.83 -14.40 0.09
C THR A 254 -9.74 -14.94 0.99
N ASP A 255 -8.52 -14.43 0.84
CA ASP A 255 -7.30 -14.97 1.47
C ASP A 255 -6.75 -14.00 2.53
N TRP A 256 -7.58 -13.08 3.03
CA TRP A 256 -7.17 -12.05 3.99
C TRP A 256 -6.50 -12.64 5.24
N HIS A 257 -6.98 -13.79 5.71
CA HIS A 257 -6.42 -14.48 6.88
C HIS A 257 -5.00 -14.98 6.61
N LEU A 258 -4.78 -15.63 5.46
CA LEU A 258 -3.45 -16.07 5.02
C LEU A 258 -2.50 -14.89 4.85
N GLN A 259 -2.99 -13.78 4.30
CA GLN A 259 -2.22 -12.56 4.15
C GLN A 259 -1.74 -12.02 5.50
N MET A 260 -2.65 -11.92 6.49
CA MET A 260 -2.32 -11.43 7.83
C MET A 260 -1.43 -12.39 8.61
N ASP A 261 -1.69 -13.70 8.53
CA ASP A 261 -0.85 -14.76 9.11
C ASP A 261 0.58 -14.67 8.58
N SER A 262 0.76 -14.39 7.28
CA SER A 262 2.10 -14.24 6.71
C SER A 262 2.88 -13.07 7.33
N VAL A 263 2.19 -11.96 7.67
CA VAL A 263 2.81 -10.81 8.34
C VAL A 263 3.14 -11.14 9.80
N HIS A 264 2.23 -11.81 10.51
CA HIS A 264 2.48 -12.33 11.86
C HIS A 264 3.73 -13.24 11.89
N ASP A 265 3.77 -14.23 11.01
CA ASP A 265 4.81 -15.26 11.01
C ASP A 265 6.18 -14.67 10.67
N ILE A 266 6.26 -13.73 9.71
CA ILE A 266 7.54 -13.12 9.39
C ILE A 266 8.04 -12.25 10.54
N LEU A 267 7.16 -11.52 11.24
CA LEU A 267 7.51 -10.73 12.42
C LEU A 267 8.10 -11.61 13.53
N ASP A 268 7.51 -12.78 13.78
CA ASP A 268 8.05 -13.75 14.73
C ASP A 268 9.44 -14.25 14.31
N VAL A 269 9.61 -14.63 13.04
CA VAL A 269 10.90 -15.11 12.50
C VAL A 269 12.01 -14.05 12.63
N ILE A 270 11.69 -12.77 12.44
CA ILE A 270 12.68 -11.68 12.55
C ILE A 270 12.81 -11.10 13.97
N ASN A 271 12.25 -11.80 14.97
CA ASN A 271 12.34 -11.47 16.39
C ASN A 271 11.69 -10.13 16.78
N HIS A 272 10.52 -9.86 16.20
CA HIS A 272 9.61 -8.75 16.54
C HIS A 272 8.31 -9.31 17.16
N GLN A 273 8.44 -10.02 18.29
CA GLN A 273 7.31 -10.74 18.89
C GLN A 273 6.23 -9.82 19.46
N ALA A 274 6.59 -8.62 19.92
CA ALA A 274 5.60 -7.68 20.45
C ALA A 274 4.63 -7.25 19.34
N GLU A 275 5.18 -6.90 18.17
CA GLU A 275 4.42 -6.56 16.98
C GLU A 275 3.64 -7.76 16.46
N ALA A 276 4.21 -8.96 16.44
CA ALA A 276 3.51 -10.18 16.06
C ALA A 276 2.26 -10.42 16.94
N VAL A 277 2.38 -10.22 18.26
CA VAL A 277 1.24 -10.35 19.20
C VAL A 277 0.14 -9.35 18.88
N GLU A 278 0.45 -8.10 18.52
CA GLU A 278 -0.57 -7.13 18.11
C GLU A 278 -1.26 -7.53 16.80
N VAL A 279 -0.50 -8.00 15.79
CA VAL A 279 -1.08 -8.53 14.55
C VAL A 279 -2.00 -9.71 14.84
N LYS A 280 -1.62 -10.60 15.76
CA LYS A 280 -2.46 -11.75 16.15
C LYS A 280 -3.77 -11.33 16.79
N LYS A 281 -3.79 -10.29 17.63
CA LYS A 281 -5.03 -9.76 18.21
C LYS A 281 -5.99 -9.25 17.13
N ILE A 282 -5.46 -8.54 16.13
CA ILE A 282 -6.25 -8.07 14.98
C ILE A 282 -6.86 -9.25 14.24
N ILE A 283 -6.06 -10.28 13.95
CA ILE A 283 -6.52 -11.51 13.29
C ILE A 283 -7.65 -12.16 14.10
N ASP A 284 -7.43 -12.40 15.39
CA ASP A 284 -8.40 -13.07 16.26
C ASP A 284 -9.72 -12.29 16.36
N HIS A 285 -9.63 -10.96 16.37
CA HIS A 285 -10.80 -10.10 16.38
C HIS A 285 -11.59 -10.20 15.07
N LEU A 286 -10.92 -10.12 13.91
CA LEU A 286 -11.56 -10.26 12.61
C LEU A 286 -12.19 -11.64 12.40
N VAL A 287 -11.53 -12.72 12.86
CA VAL A 287 -12.09 -14.08 12.84
C VAL A 287 -13.37 -14.16 13.67
N THR A 288 -13.38 -13.52 14.84
CA THR A 288 -14.57 -13.46 15.70
C THR A 288 -15.71 -12.71 15.00
N LEU A 289 -15.43 -11.53 14.44
CA LEU A 289 -16.42 -10.75 13.68
C LEU A 289 -16.94 -11.52 12.46
N GLU A 290 -16.09 -12.25 11.73
CA GLU A 290 -16.51 -13.10 10.62
C GLU A 290 -17.45 -14.21 11.07
N ALA A 291 -17.11 -14.92 12.15
CA ALA A 291 -17.90 -16.02 12.68
C ALA A 291 -19.28 -15.55 13.21
N GLU A 292 -19.34 -14.35 13.78
CA GLU A 292 -20.56 -13.75 14.32
C GLU A 292 -21.41 -13.04 13.27
N GLY A 293 -20.90 -12.88 12.04
CA GLY A 293 -21.54 -12.05 11.02
C GLY A 293 -21.56 -10.56 11.40
N GLY A 294 -20.57 -10.12 12.20
CA GLY A 294 -20.40 -8.76 12.65
C GLY A 294 -20.02 -7.80 11.53
N THR A 295 -20.28 -6.51 11.77
CA THR A 295 -19.79 -5.42 10.94
C THR A 295 -18.42 -5.00 11.45
N VAL A 296 -17.43 -4.97 10.56
CA VAL A 296 -16.09 -4.43 10.82
C VAL A 296 -16.09 -2.94 10.50
N THR A 297 -15.47 -2.15 11.35
CA THR A 297 -15.26 -0.70 11.21
C THR A 297 -13.81 -0.33 11.51
N GLN A 298 -13.42 0.92 11.27
CA GLN A 298 -12.09 1.41 11.65
C GLN A 298 -11.85 1.46 13.16
N GLU A 299 -12.90 1.43 13.99
CA GLU A 299 -12.79 1.52 15.46
C GLU A 299 -12.43 0.17 16.10
N ASP A 300 -12.55 -0.91 15.33
CA ASP A 300 -12.30 -2.28 15.75
C ASP A 300 -10.79 -2.65 15.73
N LEU A 301 -9.90 -1.72 15.32
CA LEU A 301 -8.49 -1.97 15.00
C LEU A 301 -7.51 -0.97 15.60
#